data_AF-A0A6I7NAD9-F1
#
_entry.id   AF-A0A6I7NAD9-F1
#
_cell.length_a   1.000
_cell.length_b   1.000
_cell.length_c   1.000
_cell.angle_alpha   90.00
_cell.angle_beta   90.00
_cell.angle_gamma   90.00
#
_symmetry.space_group_name_H-M   'P 1'
#
loop_
_entity.id
_entity.type
_entity.pdbx_description
1 polymer ?
#
loop_
_entity_poly.entity_id
_entity_poly.type
_entity_poly.pdbx_seq_one_letter_code
_entity_poly.pdbx_strand_id
1 'polypeptide(L)'
;MGPYHALMVHFPVAFWTAGSVILIVRALSDGPLARAFDRVLVPFLLLGVISGLIAYVLGLMVWPPDTLQTTPLGRNHMMAATWSMFYWASVLFLRWWVGERVWDGVVNRLIMLGLGALGTGLLTITGTLGGHLHGAPTFLSDVLRQVGWEVYATFYFPTWVLVLLAAMIVAMPVIAGISRRAAQRPA
;
A
#
# COMPACT_ATOMS: atom_id res chain seq x y z
N MET A 1 -16.53 -17.27 -9.63
CA MET A 1 -15.55 -16.51 -8.82
C MET A 1 -15.98 -15.08 -8.45
N GLY A 2 -16.83 -14.41 -9.25
CA GLY A 2 -17.23 -13.01 -9.00
C GLY A 2 -17.69 -12.68 -7.57
N PRO A 3 -18.71 -13.38 -7.02
CA PRO A 3 -19.15 -13.14 -5.63
C PRO A 3 -18.06 -13.37 -4.58
N TYR A 4 -17.20 -14.37 -4.80
CA TYR A 4 -16.07 -14.66 -3.91
C TYR A 4 -15.02 -13.55 -3.94
N HIS A 5 -14.71 -13.01 -5.11
CA HIS A 5 -13.81 -11.85 -5.23
C HIS A 5 -14.42 -10.62 -4.53
N ALA A 6 -15.70 -10.32 -4.81
CA ALA A 6 -16.40 -9.20 -4.22
C ALA A 6 -16.47 -9.29 -2.68
N LEU A 7 -16.67 -10.48 -2.12
CA LEU A 7 -16.58 -10.68 -0.67
C LEU A 7 -15.14 -10.51 -0.18
N MET A 8 -14.18 -11.16 -0.85
CA MET A 8 -12.79 -11.25 -0.39
C MET A 8 -12.10 -9.88 -0.36
N VAL A 9 -12.42 -8.95 -1.27
CA VAL A 9 -11.77 -7.62 -1.32
C VAL A 9 -12.03 -6.77 -0.06
N HIS A 10 -13.11 -7.03 0.69
CA HIS A 10 -13.41 -6.28 1.91
C HIS A 10 -12.43 -6.58 3.05
N PHE A 11 -11.88 -7.80 3.12
CA PHE A 11 -10.94 -8.19 4.17
C PHE A 11 -9.62 -7.41 4.12
N PRO A 12 -8.85 -7.39 3.01
CA PRO A 12 -7.62 -6.61 2.96
C PRO A 12 -7.90 -5.13 3.16
N VAL A 13 -9.01 -4.61 2.61
CA VAL A 13 -9.41 -3.21 2.79
C VAL A 13 -9.63 -2.91 4.28
N ALA A 14 -10.37 -3.75 5.01
CA ALA A 14 -10.61 -3.56 6.44
C ALA A 14 -9.32 -3.67 7.26
N PHE A 15 -8.50 -4.69 7.02
CA PHE A 15 -7.25 -4.89 7.77
C PHE A 15 -6.24 -3.77 7.52
N TRP A 16 -6.05 -3.33 6.28
CA TRP A 16 -5.12 -2.24 5.96
C TRP A 16 -5.64 -0.87 6.39
N THR A 17 -6.95 -0.64 6.35
CA THR A 17 -7.55 0.59 6.91
C THR A 17 -7.34 0.64 8.42
N ALA A 18 -7.63 -0.45 9.14
CA ALA A 18 -7.35 -0.55 10.56
C ALA A 18 -5.85 -0.40 10.85
N GLY A 19 -4.99 -1.05 10.07
CA GLY A 19 -3.53 -0.89 10.14
C GLY A 19 -3.09 0.57 9.97
N SER A 20 -3.69 1.29 9.03
CA SER A 20 -3.44 2.73 8.81
C SER A 20 -3.79 3.56 10.04
N VAL A 21 -4.96 3.31 10.64
CA VAL A 21 -5.39 3.99 11.87
C VAL A 21 -4.41 3.69 13.01
N ILE A 22 -3.98 2.43 13.17
CA ILE A 22 -2.99 2.05 14.17
C ILE A 22 -1.67 2.79 13.94
N LEU A 23 -1.18 2.88 12.70
CA LEU A 23 0.03 3.63 12.35
C LEU A 23 -0.08 5.11 12.73
N ILE A 24 -1.20 5.74 12.41
CA ILE A 24 -1.48 7.15 12.72
C ILE A 24 -1.50 7.36 14.24
N VAL A 25 -2.30 6.56 14.97
CA VAL A 25 -2.42 6.67 16.43
C VAL A 25 -1.08 6.43 17.10
N ARG A 26 -0.32 5.43 16.67
CA ARG A 26 0.98 5.09 17.25
C ARG A 26 2.06 6.13 16.94
N ALA A 27 2.01 6.76 15.76
CA ALA A 27 2.92 7.84 15.41
C ALA A 27 2.68 9.11 16.25
N LEU A 28 1.42 9.40 16.59
CA LEU A 28 1.03 10.61 17.32
C LEU A 28 1.06 10.45 18.85
N SER A 29 1.10 9.22 19.37
CA SER A 29 1.00 8.95 20.82
C SER A 29 1.83 7.77 21.30
N ASP A 30 2.39 7.91 22.51
CA ASP A 30 3.05 6.84 23.30
C ASP A 30 2.18 6.28 24.43
N GLY A 31 0.91 6.67 24.49
CA GLY A 31 -0.01 6.25 25.55
C GLY A 31 -0.25 4.73 25.54
N PRO A 32 -0.79 4.18 26.64
CA PRO A 32 -1.05 2.74 26.77
C PRO A 32 -1.91 2.16 25.64
N LEU A 33 -2.93 2.92 25.21
CA LEU A 33 -3.80 2.52 24.10
C LEU A 33 -3.05 2.41 22.77
N ALA A 34 -2.20 3.40 22.44
CA ALA A 34 -1.44 3.41 21.21
C ALA A 34 -0.47 2.22 21.13
N ARG A 35 0.18 1.89 22.25
CA ARG A 35 1.03 0.69 22.35
C ARG A 35 0.23 -0.60 22.24
N ALA A 36 -0.96 -0.66 22.82
CA ALA A 36 -1.83 -1.83 22.70
C ALA A 36 -2.25 -2.08 21.24
N PHE A 37 -2.58 -1.02 20.50
CA PHE A 37 -2.84 -1.09 19.07
C PHE A 37 -1.62 -1.55 18.26
N ASP A 38 -0.43 -1.04 18.53
CA ASP A 38 0.79 -1.44 17.81
C ASP A 38 1.12 -2.93 17.99
N ARG A 39 0.77 -3.55 19.13
CA ARG A 39 0.96 -5.00 19.33
C ARG A 39 0.17 -5.86 18.35
N VAL A 40 -0.98 -5.39 17.87
CA VAL A 40 -1.81 -6.13 16.89
C VAL A 40 -1.57 -5.69 15.45
N LEU A 41 -0.74 -4.66 15.23
CA LEU A 41 -0.45 -4.12 13.91
C LEU A 41 0.11 -5.18 12.95
N VAL A 42 1.13 -5.94 13.38
CA VAL A 42 1.77 -6.96 12.53
C VAL A 42 0.78 -8.06 12.11
N PRO A 43 0.01 -8.69 13.02
CA PRO A 43 -1.06 -9.61 12.64
C PRO A 43 -2.06 -9.02 11.64
N PHE A 44 -2.50 -7.78 11.85
CA PHE A 44 -3.45 -7.11 10.94
C PHE A 44 -2.84 -6.91 9.54
N LEU A 45 -1.61 -6.41 9.47
CA LEU A 45 -0.91 -6.23 8.20
C LEU A 45 -0.70 -7.58 7.48
N LEU A 46 -0.36 -8.64 8.21
CA LEU A 46 -0.19 -9.99 7.66
C LEU A 46 -1.50 -10.53 7.10
N LEU A 47 -2.59 -10.46 7.87
CA LEU A 47 -3.92 -10.88 7.41
C LEU A 47 -4.38 -10.05 6.21
N GLY A 48 -4.08 -8.76 6.20
CA GLY A 48 -4.33 -7.89 5.05
C GLY A 48 -3.56 -8.33 3.80
N VAL A 49 -2.27 -8.66 3.91
CA VAL A 49 -1.46 -9.14 2.78
C VAL A 49 -1.95 -10.50 2.26
N ILE A 50 -2.25 -11.45 3.15
CA ILE A 50 -2.74 -12.78 2.77
C ILE A 50 -4.10 -12.66 2.07
N SER A 51 -5.07 -12.00 2.71
CA SER A 51 -6.41 -11.81 2.13
C SER A 51 -6.36 -10.96 0.85
N GLY A 52 -5.43 -10.00 0.78
CA GLY A 52 -5.15 -9.21 -0.41
C GLY A 52 -4.67 -10.08 -1.56
N LEU A 53 -3.68 -10.94 -1.34
CA LEU A 53 -3.17 -11.85 -2.36
C LEU A 53 -4.28 -12.76 -2.89
N ILE A 54 -5.12 -13.29 -1.99
CA ILE A 54 -6.28 -14.11 -2.37
C ILE A 54 -7.26 -13.28 -3.20
N ALA A 55 -7.63 -12.07 -2.76
CA ALA A 55 -8.51 -11.17 -3.51
C ALA A 55 -7.97 -10.86 -4.91
N TYR A 56 -6.66 -10.60 -5.01
CA TYR A 56 -5.97 -10.31 -6.26
C TYR A 56 -6.02 -11.51 -7.22
N VAL A 57 -5.69 -12.71 -6.75
CA VAL A 57 -5.77 -13.95 -7.54
C VAL A 57 -7.21 -14.22 -7.99
N LEU A 58 -8.18 -14.10 -7.08
CA LEU A 58 -9.60 -14.25 -7.43
C LEU A 58 -10.03 -13.21 -8.47
N GLY A 59 -9.55 -11.98 -8.38
CA GLY A 59 -9.81 -10.93 -9.35
C GLY A 59 -9.32 -11.29 -10.74
N LEU A 60 -8.09 -11.80 -10.86
CA LEU A 60 -7.53 -12.28 -12.13
C LEU A 60 -8.27 -13.50 -12.70
N MET A 61 -8.84 -14.36 -11.84
CA MET A 61 -9.68 -15.49 -12.26
C MET A 61 -11.07 -15.05 -12.74
N VAL A 62 -11.56 -13.87 -12.30
CA VAL A 62 -12.84 -13.31 -12.76
C VAL A 62 -12.64 -12.47 -14.03
N TRP A 63 -11.61 -11.63 -14.05
CA TRP A 63 -11.24 -10.80 -15.21
C TRP A 63 -9.79 -11.09 -15.59
N PRO A 64 -9.57 -11.87 -16.67
CA PRO A 64 -8.23 -12.19 -17.13
C PRO A 64 -7.40 -10.94 -17.44
N PRO A 65 -6.07 -10.98 -17.29
CA PRO A 65 -5.19 -9.85 -17.60
C PRO A 65 -5.42 -9.27 -18.99
N ASP A 66 -5.62 -10.10 -20.00
CA ASP A 66 -5.86 -9.68 -21.37
C ASP A 66 -7.13 -8.80 -21.49
N THR A 67 -8.14 -9.07 -20.66
CA THR A 67 -9.37 -8.26 -20.60
C THR A 67 -9.11 -6.95 -19.87
N LEU A 68 -8.49 -7.00 -18.69
CA LEU A 68 -8.23 -5.81 -17.87
C LEU A 68 -7.29 -4.83 -18.58
N GLN A 69 -6.37 -5.31 -19.42
CA GLN A 69 -5.42 -4.45 -20.11
C GLN A 69 -5.98 -3.74 -21.36
N THR A 70 -7.15 -4.15 -21.85
CA THR A 70 -7.76 -3.53 -23.05
C THR A 70 -8.22 -2.10 -22.83
N THR A 71 -8.53 -1.71 -21.59
CA THR A 71 -9.01 -0.37 -21.26
C THR A 71 -8.02 0.40 -20.38
N PRO A 72 -7.97 1.74 -20.46
CA PRO A 72 -7.21 2.54 -19.50
C PRO A 72 -7.59 2.27 -18.04
N LEU A 73 -8.89 2.19 -17.77
CA LEU A 73 -9.41 1.98 -16.42
C LEU A 73 -8.97 0.64 -15.82
N GLY A 74 -9.06 -0.44 -16.60
CA GLY A 74 -8.61 -1.77 -16.16
C GLY A 74 -7.09 -1.82 -15.92
N ARG A 75 -6.29 -1.18 -16.77
CA ARG A 75 -4.83 -1.03 -16.56
C ARG A 75 -4.52 -0.27 -15.28
N ASN A 76 -5.18 0.86 -15.05
CA ASN A 76 -5.02 1.67 -13.85
C ASN A 76 -5.40 0.89 -12.59
N HIS A 77 -6.52 0.17 -12.62
CA HIS A 77 -6.97 -0.64 -11.49
C HIS A 77 -5.98 -1.77 -11.19
N MET A 78 -5.52 -2.50 -12.21
CA MET A 78 -4.49 -3.54 -12.04
C MET A 78 -3.23 -2.95 -11.40
N MET A 79 -2.70 -1.85 -11.94
CA MET A 79 -1.51 -1.20 -11.41
C MET A 79 -1.71 -0.79 -9.96
N ALA A 80 -2.81 -0.11 -9.63
CA ALA A 80 -3.11 0.35 -8.28
C ALA A 80 -3.30 -0.81 -7.29
N ALA A 81 -3.94 -1.91 -7.71
CA ALA A 81 -4.09 -3.12 -6.90
C ALA A 81 -2.73 -3.79 -6.64
N THR A 82 -1.89 -3.93 -7.67
CA THR A 82 -0.52 -4.46 -7.52
C THR A 82 0.29 -3.58 -6.57
N TRP A 83 0.24 -2.26 -6.75
CA TRP A 83 0.96 -1.31 -5.91
C TRP A 83 0.49 -1.33 -4.47
N SER A 84 -0.82 -1.35 -4.23
CA SER A 84 -1.40 -1.52 -2.89
C SER A 84 -0.84 -2.77 -2.21
N MET A 85 -0.78 -3.89 -2.93
CA MET A 85 -0.25 -5.15 -2.41
C MET A 85 1.20 -5.02 -1.94
N PHE A 86 2.09 -4.56 -2.83
CA PHE A 86 3.51 -4.43 -2.53
C PHE A 86 3.78 -3.38 -1.47
N TYR A 87 3.01 -2.29 -1.48
CA TYR A 87 3.10 -1.23 -0.49
C TYR A 87 2.82 -1.76 0.92
N TRP A 88 1.67 -2.40 1.11
CA TRP A 88 1.28 -2.93 2.40
C TRP A 88 2.15 -4.11 2.85
N ALA A 89 2.64 -4.94 1.92
CA ALA A 89 3.65 -5.95 2.21
C ALA A 89 4.98 -5.33 2.66
N SER A 90 5.38 -4.18 2.08
CA SER A 90 6.59 -3.47 2.49
C SER A 90 6.44 -2.84 3.88
N VAL A 91 5.27 -2.28 4.20
CA VAL A 91 4.95 -1.77 5.55
C VAL A 91 4.96 -2.91 6.58
N LEU A 92 4.35 -4.05 6.25
CA LEU A 92 4.43 -5.27 7.05
C LEU A 92 5.88 -5.66 7.31
N PHE A 93 6.67 -5.79 6.25
CA PHE A 93 8.07 -6.18 6.36
C PHE A 93 8.87 -5.20 7.21
N LEU A 94 8.71 -3.89 6.99
CA LEU A 94 9.37 -2.85 7.77
C LEU A 94 9.04 -2.97 9.25
N ARG A 95 7.74 -3.01 9.60
CA ARG A 95 7.30 -3.08 11.01
C ARG A 95 7.71 -4.40 11.65
N TRP A 96 7.65 -5.52 10.92
CA TRP A 96 8.04 -6.83 11.43
C TRP A 96 9.55 -6.93 11.66
N TRP A 97 10.34 -6.47 10.69
CA TRP A 97 11.80 -6.60 10.71
C TRP A 97 12.48 -5.62 11.67
N VAL A 98 12.07 -4.35 11.64
CA VAL A 98 12.68 -3.30 12.48
C VAL A 98 12.10 -3.31 13.90
N GLY A 99 10.91 -3.90 14.09
CA GLY A 99 10.28 -4.01 15.40
C GLY A 99 9.79 -2.67 15.93
N GLU A 100 9.79 -2.50 17.25
CA GLU A 100 9.33 -1.24 17.89
C GLU A 100 10.21 -0.03 17.57
N ARG A 101 11.43 -0.25 17.07
CA ARG A 101 12.38 0.82 16.72
C ARG A 101 11.90 1.75 15.60
N VAL A 102 10.89 1.33 14.84
CA VAL A 102 10.22 2.21 13.86
C VAL A 102 9.55 3.42 14.53
N TRP A 103 9.40 3.40 15.85
CA TRP A 103 8.81 4.49 16.64
C TRP A 103 9.86 5.35 17.36
N ASP A 104 11.15 5.07 17.19
CA ASP A 104 12.24 5.78 17.87
C ASP A 104 12.46 7.16 17.26
N GLY A 105 12.17 8.20 18.04
CA GLY A 105 12.34 9.59 17.63
C GLY A 105 11.23 10.13 16.71
N VAL A 106 11.24 11.45 16.53
CA VAL A 106 10.18 12.16 15.78
C VAL A 106 10.20 11.80 14.30
N VAL A 107 11.39 11.68 13.69
CA VAL A 107 11.53 11.42 12.26
C VAL A 107 10.94 10.08 11.87
N ASN A 108 11.26 8.99 12.60
CA ASN A 108 10.75 7.66 12.28
C ASN A 108 9.21 7.60 12.42
N ARG A 109 8.65 8.29 13.41
CA ARG A 109 7.19 8.42 13.58
C ARG A 109 6.54 9.14 12.42
N LEU A 110 7.12 10.25 11.97
CA LEU A 110 6.62 10.97 10.80
C LEU A 110 6.71 10.13 9.52
N ILE A 111 7.75 9.32 9.37
CA ILE A 111 7.86 8.34 8.27
C ILE A 111 6.72 7.33 8.37
N MET A 112 6.49 6.70 9.53
CA MET A 112 5.40 5.72 9.70
C MET A 112 4.01 6.35 9.52
N LEU A 113 3.82 7.59 9.96
CA LEU A 113 2.60 8.37 9.73
C LEU A 113 2.38 8.60 8.24
N GLY A 114 3.41 9.08 7.53
CA GLY A 114 3.40 9.27 6.09
C GLY A 114 3.10 7.96 5.36
N LEU A 115 3.68 6.84 5.82
CA LEU A 115 3.41 5.53 5.25
C LEU A 115 1.96 5.09 5.45
N GLY A 116 1.37 5.33 6.62
CA GLY A 116 -0.05 5.05 6.86
C GLY A 116 -0.97 5.89 5.97
N ALA A 117 -0.70 7.20 5.86
CA ALA A 117 -1.49 8.11 5.04
C ALA A 117 -1.41 7.78 3.54
N LEU A 118 -0.20 7.55 3.01
CA LEU A 118 0.02 7.16 1.62
C LEU A 118 -0.64 5.81 1.30
N GLY A 119 -0.52 4.83 2.20
CA GLY A 119 -1.16 3.52 2.04
C GLY A 119 -2.68 3.61 1.99
N THR A 120 -3.27 4.47 2.85
CA THR A 120 -4.72 4.74 2.85
C THR A 120 -5.15 5.40 1.54
N GLY A 121 -4.40 6.40 1.06
CA GLY A 121 -4.69 7.07 -0.21
C GLY A 121 -4.66 6.08 -1.39
N LEU A 122 -3.62 5.26 -1.46
CA LEU A 122 -3.47 4.25 -2.51
C LEU A 122 -4.59 3.19 -2.49
N LEU A 123 -4.98 2.74 -1.30
CA LEU A 123 -6.11 1.82 -1.11
C LEU A 123 -7.42 2.44 -1.58
N THR A 124 -7.64 3.72 -1.25
CA THR A 124 -8.85 4.47 -1.63
C THR A 124 -8.93 4.67 -3.15
N ILE A 125 -7.81 4.97 -3.80
CA ILE A 125 -7.72 5.06 -5.27
C ILE A 125 -8.02 3.71 -5.90
N THR A 126 -7.43 2.63 -5.38
CA THR A 126 -7.66 1.26 -5.88
C THR A 126 -9.14 0.88 -5.80
N GLY A 127 -9.79 1.15 -4.65
CA GLY A 127 -11.22 0.94 -4.45
C GLY A 127 -12.09 1.77 -5.39
N THR A 128 -11.73 3.03 -5.62
CA THR A 128 -12.45 3.92 -6.55
C THR A 128 -12.39 3.43 -7.99
N LEU A 129 -11.22 2.99 -8.45
CA LEU A 129 -11.06 2.39 -9.78
C LEU A 129 -11.85 1.08 -9.90
N GLY A 130 -11.87 0.26 -8.85
CA GLY A 130 -12.68 -0.96 -8.79
C GLY A 130 -14.19 -0.67 -8.87
N GLY A 131 -14.65 0.36 -8.16
CA GLY A 131 -16.04 0.83 -8.23
C GLY A 131 -16.46 1.23 -9.65
N HIS A 132 -15.61 1.94 -10.37
CA HIS A 132 -15.88 2.30 -11.77
C HIS A 132 -15.97 1.08 -12.69
N LEU A 133 -15.11 0.07 -12.50
CA LEU A 133 -15.20 -1.19 -13.25
C LEU A 133 -16.50 -1.96 -12.98
N HIS A 134 -17.08 -1.79 -11.80
CA HIS A 134 -18.35 -2.38 -11.41
C HIS A 134 -19.59 -1.52 -11.71
N GLY A 135 -19.42 -0.37 -12.38
CA GLY A 135 -20.53 0.54 -12.68
C GLY A 135 -21.06 1.31 -11.45
N ALA A 136 -20.30 1.34 -10.36
CA ALA A 136 -20.62 2.05 -9.12
C ALA A 136 -19.52 3.10 -8.81
N PRO A 137 -19.44 4.19 -9.61
CA PRO A 137 -18.45 5.24 -9.38
C PRO A 137 -18.67 5.92 -8.02
N THR A 138 -17.58 6.37 -7.39
CA THR A 138 -17.60 7.03 -6.08
C THR A 138 -17.40 8.54 -6.24
N PHE A 139 -17.85 9.34 -5.28
CA PHE A 139 -17.62 10.80 -5.27
C PHE A 139 -16.13 11.19 -5.35
N LEU A 140 -15.21 10.29 -4.99
CA LEU A 140 -13.79 10.55 -5.09
C LEU A 140 -13.33 10.77 -6.53
N SER A 141 -13.97 10.16 -7.55
CA SER A 141 -13.56 10.40 -8.94
C SER A 141 -13.83 11.84 -9.38
N ASP A 142 -14.90 12.47 -8.89
CA ASP A 142 -15.17 13.89 -9.16
C ASP A 142 -14.09 14.79 -8.57
N VAL A 143 -13.62 14.47 -7.35
CA VAL A 143 -12.51 15.18 -6.69
C VAL A 143 -11.20 14.97 -7.44
N LEU A 144 -10.90 13.73 -7.84
CA LEU A 144 -9.70 13.41 -8.63
C LEU A 144 -9.70 14.16 -9.97
N ARG A 145 -10.86 14.28 -10.61
CA ARG A 145 -11.00 15.02 -11.87
C ARG A 145 -10.73 16.51 -11.71
N GLN A 146 -11.10 17.11 -10.58
CA GLN A 146 -10.81 18.52 -10.28
C GLN A 146 -9.30 18.81 -10.18
N VAL A 147 -8.50 17.84 -9.75
CA VAL A 147 -7.02 17.94 -9.70
C VAL A 147 -6.34 17.43 -10.98
N GLY A 148 -7.12 17.24 -12.06
CA GLY A 148 -6.62 16.82 -13.37
C GLY A 148 -6.39 15.32 -13.53
N TRP A 149 -6.86 14.50 -12.59
CA TRP A 149 -6.75 13.04 -12.65
C TRP A 149 -7.99 12.43 -13.28
N GLU A 150 -7.89 12.08 -14.56
CA GLU A 150 -8.95 11.40 -15.31
C GLU A 150 -8.76 9.88 -15.22
N VAL A 151 -9.67 9.19 -14.54
CA VAL A 151 -9.59 7.73 -14.30
C VAL A 151 -9.65 6.90 -15.59
N TYR A 152 -10.20 7.49 -16.67
CA TYR A 152 -10.26 6.90 -18.01
C TYR A 152 -9.02 7.18 -18.88
N ALA A 153 -8.02 7.92 -18.38
CA ALA A 153 -6.72 8.06 -19.01
C ALA A 153 -5.71 7.11 -18.33
N THR A 154 -4.85 6.44 -19.11
CA THR A 154 -3.88 5.50 -18.51
C THR A 154 -2.81 6.27 -17.75
N PHE A 155 -2.62 5.91 -16.49
CA PHE A 155 -1.52 6.41 -15.67
C PHE A 155 -0.22 5.78 -16.16
N TYR A 156 0.54 6.53 -16.95
CA TYR A 156 1.93 6.20 -17.23
C TYR A 156 2.83 7.10 -16.40
N PHE A 157 3.81 6.48 -15.75
CA PHE A 157 4.95 7.23 -15.26
C PHE A 157 5.88 7.49 -16.44
N PRO A 158 6.39 8.73 -16.59
CA PRO A 158 7.45 9.00 -17.55
C PRO A 158 8.60 7.99 -17.37
N THR A 159 9.19 7.51 -18.46
CA THR A 159 10.24 6.48 -18.43
C THR A 159 11.39 6.82 -17.49
N TRP A 160 11.75 8.10 -17.37
CA TRP A 160 12.78 8.56 -16.44
C TRP A 160 12.43 8.31 -14.96
N VAL A 161 11.15 8.38 -14.59
CA VAL A 161 10.68 8.04 -13.23
C VAL A 161 10.90 6.55 -12.97
N LEU A 162 10.61 5.69 -13.96
CA LEU A 162 10.86 4.26 -13.84
C LEU A 162 12.35 3.95 -13.67
N VAL A 163 13.22 4.65 -14.41
CA VAL A 163 14.69 4.54 -14.25
C VAL A 163 15.11 4.99 -12.85
N LEU A 164 14.56 6.09 -12.34
CA LEU A 164 14.84 6.59 -11.00
C LEU A 164 14.39 5.61 -9.91
N LEU A 165 13.19 5.03 -10.05
CA LEU A 165 12.69 3.99 -9.15
C LEU A 165 13.58 2.75 -9.17
N ALA A 166 14.01 2.29 -10.35
CA ALA A 166 14.93 1.16 -10.48
C ALA A 166 16.28 1.46 -9.81
N ALA A 167 16.83 2.66 -10.00
CA ALA A 167 18.04 3.10 -9.34
C ALA A 167 17.87 3.14 -7.81
N MET A 168 16.73 3.62 -7.30
CA MET A 168 16.43 3.64 -5.86
C MET A 168 16.33 2.23 -5.26
N ILE A 169 15.67 1.29 -5.96
CA ILE A 169 15.55 -0.11 -5.54
C ILE A 169 16.92 -0.75 -5.35
N VAL A 170 17.90 -0.40 -6.18
CA VAL A 170 19.29 -0.90 -6.06
C VAL A 170 20.09 -0.12 -5.01
N ALA A 171 19.96 1.21 -4.99
CA ALA A 171 20.75 2.07 -4.11
C ALA A 171 20.42 1.85 -2.63
N MET A 172 19.14 1.67 -2.27
CA MET A 172 18.73 1.52 -0.87
C MET A 172 19.37 0.29 -0.17
N PRO A 173 19.34 -0.94 -0.74
CA PRO A 173 20.05 -2.09 -0.19
C PRO A 173 21.56 -1.89 -0.10
N VAL A 174 22.16 -1.25 -1.12
CA VAL A 174 23.61 -0.98 -1.16
C VAL A 174 24.01 -0.06 -0.02
N ILE A 175 23.31 1.07 0.14
CA ILE A 175 23.56 2.02 1.24
C ILE A 175 23.32 1.35 2.59
N ALA A 176 22.23 0.58 2.75
CA ALA A 176 21.95 -0.15 3.98
C ALA A 176 23.08 -1.16 4.32
N GLY A 177 23.62 -1.85 3.32
CA GLY A 177 24.74 -2.78 3.47
C GLY A 177 26.04 -2.08 3.88
N ILE A 178 26.35 -0.94 3.26
CA ILE A 178 27.53 -0.13 3.59
C ILE A 178 27.42 0.42 5.02
N SER A 179 26.28 1.01 5.38
CA SER A 179 26.05 1.58 6.71
C SER A 179 26.15 0.54 7.83
N ARG A 180 25.65 -0.69 7.59
CA ARG A 180 25.80 -1.81 8.55
C ARG A 180 27.27 -2.19 8.78
N ARG A 181 28.08 -2.22 7.72
CA ARG A 181 29.51 -2.55 7.82
C ARG A 181 30.31 -1.44 8.52
N ALA A 182 29.97 -0.18 8.28
CA ALA A 182 30.62 0.96 8.93
C ALA A 182 30.37 0.98 10.44
N ALA A 183 29.17 0.65 10.89
CA ALA A 183 28.80 0.60 12.32
C ALA A 183 29.45 -0.57 13.10
N GLN A 184 30.01 -1.57 12.41
CA GLN A 184 30.61 -2.76 13.02
C GLN A 184 32.15 -2.71 13.12
N ARG A 185 32.79 -1.66 12.61
CA ARG A 185 34.24 -1.49 12.75
C ARG A 185 34.56 -0.93 14.15
N PRO A 186 35.36 -1.63 14.98
CA PRO A 186 35.86 -1.05 16.22
C PRO A 186 36.75 0.16 15.89
N ALA A 187 36.66 1.19 16.73
CA ALA A 187 37.44 2.42 16.63
C ALA A 187 38.95 2.17 16.79
#